data_AF-T1HX99-F1
#
_entry.id   AF-T1HX99-F1
#
_cell.length_a   1.000
_cell.length_b   1.000
_cell.length_c   1.000
_cell.angle_alpha   90.00
_cell.angle_beta   90.00
_cell.angle_gamma   90.00
#
_symmetry.space_group_name_H-M   'P 1'
#
loop_
_entity.id
_entity.type
_entity.pdbx_description
1 polymer ?
#
loop_
_entity_poly.entity_id
_entity_poly.type
_entity_poly.pdbx_seq_one_letter_code
_entity_poly.pdbx_strand_id
1 'polypeptide(L)'
;MEKELIKDDDKPVNTSPNEIGERVISKYNYLEKYEKVTKYLREIEQKLKPFISDESLRKYRSDCQKAVNLPVNAISPVSAAHLMDKLKKLSTLLQGQYVTVADKRVSASNHPLGVFYCMNLLAEKIVKQGEQVVSSKPHAAFAIAAVTVALWIEFPDFGKLLLAHFYRKCPYLIPAYWEKEEDQTEEEFYKKLGFIYSGGELEEANMFLKRQGGIVKLYSSIIVTDVKKSMQSHNHPMGLGECWRLLVAFVKLEPKAEISATVLYDILDITGDAMVKAYRIQFHKLLHVICKSYLPKIVEKTYIEVVNFLVETTCLPLHLGLFVYVQSKLKAKVTPDGMRGGPLSRLKTFLESIAEGKMLQPPKGLLPPNFW
;
A
#
# COMPACT_ATOMS: atom_id res chain seq x y z
N MET A 1 -13.41 -30.49 -17.30
CA MET A 1 -12.27 -29.67 -17.75
C MET A 1 -12.18 -28.49 -16.81
N GLU A 2 -11.28 -28.57 -15.85
CA GLU A 2 -10.71 -27.45 -15.08
C GLU A 2 -9.75 -28.10 -14.08
N LYS A 3 -8.54 -28.36 -14.55
CA LYS A 3 -7.37 -28.69 -13.75
C LYS A 3 -6.34 -27.64 -14.16
N GLU A 4 -6.14 -26.60 -13.37
CA GLU A 4 -4.94 -25.77 -13.48
C GLU A 4 -4.47 -25.27 -12.10
N LEU A 5 -3.18 -25.53 -11.89
CA LEU A 5 -2.20 -24.88 -11.01
C LEU A 5 -2.40 -24.92 -9.49
N ILE A 6 -1.79 -25.94 -8.87
CA ILE A 6 -0.88 -25.73 -7.74
C ILE A 6 0.35 -26.58 -8.03
N LYS A 7 1.48 -25.96 -8.40
CA LYS A 7 2.80 -26.57 -8.27
C LYS A 7 3.47 -25.95 -7.04
N ASP A 8 3.73 -26.80 -6.06
CA ASP A 8 4.69 -26.59 -4.99
C ASP A 8 6.06 -26.30 -5.60
N ASP A 9 6.70 -25.22 -5.16
CA ASP A 9 8.15 -25.13 -4.91
C ASP A 9 8.41 -23.79 -4.21
N ASP A 10 8.41 -23.80 -2.88
CA ASP A 10 8.81 -22.63 -2.08
C ASP A 10 9.72 -23.15 -0.94
N LYS A 11 11.03 -23.15 -1.19
CA LYS A 11 12.07 -23.42 -0.19
C LYS A 11 12.47 -22.10 0.50
N PRO A 12 12.85 -22.13 1.78
CA PRO A 12 13.00 -20.93 2.60
C PRO A 12 14.25 -20.12 2.22
N VAL A 13 14.06 -18.85 1.87
CA VAL A 13 15.14 -17.85 1.79
C VAL A 13 15.59 -17.49 3.21
N ASN A 14 16.81 -17.89 3.56
CA ASN A 14 17.45 -17.58 4.83
C ASN A 14 18.19 -16.24 4.69
N THR A 15 17.54 -15.15 5.10
CA THR A 15 18.16 -13.82 5.05
C THR A 15 19.09 -13.63 6.23
N SER A 16 20.40 -13.51 5.97
CA SER A 16 21.39 -13.20 7.01
C SER A 16 21.35 -11.69 7.35
N PRO A 17 21.55 -11.27 8.62
CA PRO A 17 21.30 -9.89 9.07
C PRO A 17 22.33 -8.81 8.66
N ASN A 18 23.33 -9.09 7.81
CA ASN A 18 24.58 -8.31 7.86
C ASN A 18 24.92 -7.37 6.68
N GLU A 19 23.99 -7.01 5.78
CA GLU A 19 24.32 -6.12 4.64
C GLU A 19 23.38 -4.91 4.44
N ILE A 20 22.61 -4.50 5.45
CA ILE A 20 21.66 -3.35 5.36
C ILE A 20 22.19 -2.09 6.08
N GLY A 21 23.48 -2.06 6.44
CA GLY A 21 24.05 -1.10 7.39
C GLY A 21 24.14 0.37 6.96
N GLU A 22 24.18 0.72 5.67
CA GLU A 22 24.57 2.08 5.26
C GLU A 22 23.49 2.94 4.56
N ARG A 23 22.25 2.45 4.39
CA ARG A 23 21.19 3.21 3.69
C ARG A 23 19.88 3.37 4.48
N VAL A 24 19.85 2.96 5.74
CA VAL A 24 18.69 3.10 6.61
C VAL A 24 18.85 4.33 7.49
N ILE A 25 17.84 5.20 7.52
CA ILE A 25 17.76 6.24 8.55
C ILE A 25 17.45 5.55 9.87
N SER A 26 18.50 5.17 10.59
CA SER A 26 18.44 4.40 11.85
C SER A 26 17.52 5.02 12.91
N LYS A 27 17.28 6.34 12.84
CA LYS A 27 16.50 7.10 13.83
C LYS A 27 15.02 6.71 13.93
N TYR A 28 14.41 6.11 12.89
CA TYR A 28 12.96 5.88 12.86
C TYR A 28 12.54 4.41 12.96
N ASN A 29 13.50 3.49 13.02
CA ASN A 29 13.28 2.07 13.25
C ASN A 29 12.22 1.39 12.35
N TYR A 30 12.03 1.92 11.14
CA TYR A 30 11.07 1.40 10.15
C TYR A 30 11.37 -0.03 9.75
N LEU A 31 12.65 -0.37 9.65
CA LEU A 31 13.10 -1.70 9.30
C LEU A 31 12.75 -2.70 10.41
N GLU A 32 13.01 -2.39 11.68
CA GLU A 32 12.62 -3.27 12.79
C GLU A 32 11.09 -3.43 12.88
N LYS A 33 10.33 -2.36 12.68
CA LYS A 33 8.85 -2.44 12.61
C LYS A 33 8.41 -3.38 11.49
N TYR A 34 8.98 -3.24 10.29
CA TYR A 34 8.73 -4.10 9.14
C TYR A 34 9.10 -5.57 9.42
N GLU A 35 10.30 -5.82 9.95
CA GLU A 35 10.80 -7.16 10.29
C GLU A 35 9.89 -7.84 11.30
N LYS A 36 9.47 -7.13 12.35
CA LYS A 36 8.56 -7.64 13.38
C LYS A 36 7.23 -8.08 12.81
N VAL A 37 6.56 -7.23 12.01
CA VAL A 37 5.23 -7.59 11.47
C VAL A 37 5.35 -8.67 10.38
N THR A 38 6.42 -8.64 9.58
CA THR A 38 6.66 -9.65 8.54
C THR A 38 6.97 -11.01 9.14
N LYS A 39 7.78 -11.06 10.22
CA LYS A 39 8.01 -12.27 11.00
C LYS A 39 6.70 -12.83 11.57
N TYR A 40 5.88 -11.98 12.18
CA TYR A 40 4.58 -12.39 12.71
C TYR A 40 3.66 -12.98 11.63
N LEU A 41 3.61 -12.36 10.44
CA LEU A 41 2.86 -12.91 9.30
C LEU A 41 3.37 -14.30 8.90
N ARG A 42 4.70 -14.49 8.78
CA ARG A 42 5.31 -15.79 8.43
C ARG A 42 4.97 -16.87 9.46
N GLU A 43 5.02 -16.54 10.76
CA GLU A 43 4.64 -17.47 11.84
C GLU A 43 3.17 -17.90 11.72
N ILE A 44 2.27 -16.96 11.43
CA ILE A 44 0.84 -17.27 11.20
C ILE A 44 0.64 -18.10 9.94
N GLU A 45 1.31 -17.78 8.83
CA GLU A 45 1.21 -18.55 7.58
C GLU A 45 1.75 -19.99 7.76
N GLN A 46 2.88 -20.16 8.46
CA GLN A 46 3.42 -21.47 8.80
C GLN A 46 2.45 -22.28 9.68
N LYS A 47 1.85 -21.64 10.69
CA LYS A 47 0.83 -22.26 11.55
C LYS A 47 -0.42 -22.67 10.77
N LEU A 48 -0.82 -21.89 9.76
CA LEU A 48 -1.99 -22.15 8.93
C LEU A 48 -1.73 -23.15 7.79
N LYS A 49 -0.48 -23.42 7.43
CA LYS A 49 -0.11 -24.33 6.32
C LYS A 49 -0.83 -25.69 6.39
N PRO A 50 -0.75 -26.49 7.48
CA PRO A 50 -1.45 -27.78 7.56
C PRO A 50 -2.98 -27.61 7.51
N PHE A 51 -3.53 -26.53 8.08
CA PHE A 51 -4.96 -26.22 8.05
C PHE A 51 -5.47 -25.89 6.64
N ILE A 52 -4.66 -25.23 5.82
CA ILE A 52 -5.01 -24.85 4.44
C ILE A 52 -4.97 -26.07 3.52
N SER A 53 -3.98 -26.95 3.72
CA SER A 53 -3.78 -28.16 2.89
C SER A 53 -4.75 -29.30 3.18
N ASP A 54 -5.48 -29.26 4.29
CA ASP A 54 -6.46 -30.31 4.63
C ASP A 54 -7.75 -30.19 3.79
N GLU A 55 -7.96 -31.11 2.85
CA GLU A 55 -9.16 -31.13 1.99
C GLU A 55 -10.48 -31.33 2.75
N SER A 56 -10.47 -32.01 3.91
CA SER A 56 -11.68 -32.22 4.72
C SER A 56 -12.26 -30.90 5.26
N LEU A 57 -11.36 -29.92 5.49
CA LEU A 57 -11.70 -28.59 6.00
C LEU A 57 -12.05 -27.59 4.89
N ARG A 58 -12.04 -28.00 3.61
CA ARG A 58 -12.32 -27.10 2.46
C ARG A 58 -13.66 -26.39 2.57
N LYS A 59 -14.72 -27.10 2.98
CA LYS A 59 -16.06 -26.52 3.18
C LYS A 59 -16.05 -25.46 4.28
N TYR A 60 -15.42 -25.76 5.42
CA TYR A 60 -15.27 -24.84 6.54
C TYR A 60 -14.48 -23.59 6.16
N ARG A 61 -13.35 -23.75 5.45
CA ARG A 61 -12.57 -22.62 4.92
C ARG A 61 -13.38 -21.74 3.97
N SER A 62 -14.15 -22.35 3.06
CA SER A 62 -15.03 -21.60 2.15
C SER A 62 -16.09 -20.78 2.89
N ASP A 63 -16.70 -21.35 3.94
CA ASP A 63 -17.67 -20.64 4.77
C ASP A 63 -17.03 -19.45 5.51
N CYS A 64 -15.87 -19.67 6.13
CA CYS A 64 -15.07 -18.60 6.76
C CYS A 64 -14.70 -17.50 5.76
N GLN A 65 -14.27 -17.91 4.55
CA GLN A 65 -13.90 -16.98 3.50
C GLN A 65 -15.07 -16.12 3.04
N LYS A 66 -16.28 -16.69 2.90
CA LYS A 66 -17.50 -15.91 2.61
C LYS A 66 -17.84 -14.97 3.77
N ALA A 67 -17.69 -15.43 5.02
CA ALA A 67 -17.96 -14.63 6.20
C ALA A 67 -17.06 -13.39 6.34
N VAL A 68 -15.84 -13.45 5.80
CA VAL A 68 -14.94 -12.30 5.70
C VAL A 68 -15.21 -11.48 4.43
N ASN A 69 -15.26 -12.12 3.26
CA ASN A 69 -15.27 -11.43 1.98
C ASN A 69 -16.57 -10.67 1.70
N LEU A 70 -17.73 -11.24 2.05
CA LEU A 70 -19.01 -10.59 1.74
C LEU A 70 -19.17 -9.27 2.51
N PRO A 71 -18.92 -9.20 3.84
CA PRO A 71 -18.95 -7.93 4.54
C PRO A 71 -17.94 -6.92 4.01
N VAL A 72 -16.70 -7.33 3.71
CA VAL A 72 -15.65 -6.42 3.21
C VAL A 72 -16.00 -5.85 1.84
N ASN A 73 -16.44 -6.69 0.90
CA ASN A 73 -16.83 -6.24 -0.45
C ASN A 73 -18.06 -5.30 -0.42
N ALA A 74 -18.88 -5.38 0.64
CA ALA A 74 -20.05 -4.54 0.81
C ALA A 74 -19.74 -3.21 1.53
N ILE A 75 -18.50 -2.94 1.94
CA ILE A 75 -18.14 -1.67 2.59
C ILE A 75 -18.28 -0.51 1.58
N SER A 76 -19.08 0.49 1.95
CA SER A 76 -19.31 1.68 1.13
C SER A 76 -19.76 2.85 2.00
N PRO A 77 -19.55 4.12 1.57
CA PRO A 77 -19.87 5.31 2.37
C PRO A 77 -21.38 5.64 2.39
N VAL A 78 -22.27 4.65 2.33
CA VAL A 78 -23.73 4.86 2.22
C VAL A 78 -24.33 5.44 3.49
N SER A 79 -24.01 4.86 4.65
CA SER A 79 -24.50 5.35 5.94
C SER A 79 -23.72 4.78 7.12
N ALA A 80 -23.82 5.44 8.27
CA ALA A 80 -23.28 4.98 9.56
C ALA A 80 -23.76 3.56 9.90
N ALA A 81 -25.08 3.34 9.80
CA ALA A 81 -25.72 2.06 10.10
C ALA A 81 -25.20 0.94 9.17
N HIS A 82 -25.00 1.24 7.89
CA HIS A 82 -24.45 0.28 6.94
C HIS A 82 -23.02 -0.14 7.29
N LEU A 83 -22.15 0.82 7.62
CA LEU A 83 -20.79 0.51 8.06
C LEU A 83 -20.77 -0.22 9.40
N MET A 84 -21.66 0.15 10.34
CA MET A 84 -21.76 -0.52 11.63
C MET A 84 -22.20 -1.98 11.49
N ASP A 85 -23.11 -2.29 10.56
CA ASP A 85 -23.47 -3.69 10.25
C ASP A 85 -22.25 -4.50 9.78
N LYS A 86 -21.42 -3.94 8.89
CA LYS A 86 -20.20 -4.63 8.40
C LYS A 86 -19.16 -4.78 9.49
N LEU A 87 -18.91 -3.72 10.26
CA LEU A 87 -18.00 -3.74 11.41
C LEU A 87 -18.44 -4.78 12.43
N LYS A 88 -19.73 -4.80 12.80
CA LYS A 88 -20.28 -5.77 13.76
C LYS A 88 -20.10 -7.20 13.27
N LYS A 89 -20.45 -7.50 12.01
CA LYS A 89 -20.27 -8.85 11.45
C LYS A 89 -18.81 -9.30 11.50
N LEU A 90 -17.87 -8.42 11.13
CA LEU A 90 -16.44 -8.76 11.15
C LEU A 90 -15.92 -8.93 12.58
N SER A 91 -16.25 -8.01 13.50
CA SER A 91 -15.87 -8.07 14.91
C SER A 91 -16.43 -9.33 15.60
N THR A 92 -17.73 -9.62 15.44
CA THR A 92 -18.38 -10.84 15.97
C THR A 92 -17.70 -12.11 15.45
N LEU A 93 -17.33 -12.17 14.17
CA LEU A 93 -16.61 -13.32 13.61
C LEU A 93 -15.22 -13.49 14.26
N LEU A 94 -14.47 -12.40 14.44
CA LEU A 94 -13.14 -12.43 15.05
C LEU A 94 -13.15 -12.73 16.55
N GLN A 95 -14.23 -12.40 17.25
CA GLN A 95 -14.48 -12.84 18.63
C GLN A 95 -14.80 -14.34 18.73
N GLY A 96 -14.89 -15.05 17.60
CA GLY A 96 -15.23 -16.48 17.56
C GLY A 96 -16.71 -16.75 17.80
N GLN A 97 -17.58 -15.74 17.63
CA GLN A 97 -19.02 -15.90 17.74
C GLN A 97 -19.64 -16.23 16.37
N TYR A 98 -20.91 -16.64 16.40
CA TYR A 98 -21.65 -16.96 15.17
C TYR A 98 -22.10 -15.70 14.43
N VAL A 99 -21.88 -15.70 13.11
CA VAL A 99 -22.40 -14.71 12.17
C VAL A 99 -23.26 -15.39 11.11
N THR A 100 -24.24 -14.66 10.58
CA THR A 100 -25.11 -15.14 9.50
C THR A 100 -24.63 -14.59 8.16
N VAL A 101 -24.35 -15.48 7.21
CA VAL A 101 -23.78 -15.15 5.90
C VAL A 101 -24.48 -16.02 4.85
N ALA A 102 -25.21 -15.40 3.93
CA ALA A 102 -26.04 -16.10 2.93
C ALA A 102 -26.90 -17.20 3.57
N ASP A 103 -27.69 -16.83 4.58
CA ASP A 103 -28.61 -17.69 5.34
C ASP A 103 -27.95 -18.86 6.11
N LYS A 104 -26.62 -18.86 6.22
CA LYS A 104 -25.86 -19.86 6.98
C LYS A 104 -25.18 -19.25 8.20
N ARG A 105 -25.24 -19.97 9.32
CA ARG A 105 -24.48 -19.62 10.54
C ARG A 105 -23.05 -20.15 10.43
N VAL A 106 -22.09 -19.25 10.57
CA VAL A 106 -20.65 -19.54 10.50
C VAL A 106 -20.00 -19.03 11.78
N SER A 107 -19.10 -19.82 12.36
CA SER A 107 -18.24 -19.38 13.47
C SER A 107 -16.80 -19.76 13.16
N ALA A 108 -15.88 -18.80 13.32
CA ALA A 108 -14.45 -19.03 13.17
C ALA A 108 -13.84 -19.86 14.32
N SER A 109 -14.55 -20.03 15.44
CA SER A 109 -14.10 -20.83 16.59
C SER A 109 -14.44 -22.32 16.46
N ASN A 110 -15.17 -22.74 15.42
CA ASN A 110 -15.43 -24.16 15.15
C ASN A 110 -14.16 -24.96 14.81
N HIS A 111 -13.02 -24.29 14.64
CA HIS A 111 -11.71 -24.91 14.53
C HIS A 111 -10.69 -24.06 15.30
N PRO A 112 -9.71 -24.65 16.02
CA PRO A 112 -8.72 -23.90 16.81
C PRO A 112 -7.92 -22.85 16.02
N LEU A 113 -7.73 -23.07 14.72
CA LEU A 113 -7.05 -22.16 13.80
C LEU A 113 -7.97 -21.21 13.02
N GLY A 114 -9.29 -21.35 13.16
CA GLY A 114 -10.24 -20.63 12.32
C GLY A 114 -10.26 -19.11 12.56
N VAL A 115 -10.10 -18.65 13.80
CA VAL A 115 -9.99 -17.21 14.11
C VAL A 115 -8.72 -16.62 13.51
N PHE A 116 -7.56 -17.29 13.65
CA PHE A 116 -6.31 -16.87 13.02
C PHE A 116 -6.44 -16.82 11.49
N TYR A 117 -7.07 -17.82 10.90
CA TYR A 117 -7.36 -17.84 9.46
C TYR A 117 -8.22 -16.66 9.02
N CYS A 118 -9.35 -16.41 9.70
CA CYS A 118 -10.24 -15.30 9.36
C CYS A 118 -9.57 -13.94 9.55
N MET A 119 -8.76 -13.77 10.60
CA MET A 119 -8.04 -12.53 10.87
C MET A 119 -6.98 -12.23 9.80
N ASN A 120 -6.18 -13.23 9.42
CA ASN A 120 -5.19 -13.08 8.35
C ASN A 120 -5.86 -12.82 6.99
N LEU A 121 -6.93 -13.56 6.69
CA LEU A 121 -7.71 -13.36 5.47
C LEU A 121 -8.34 -11.97 5.41
N LEU A 122 -8.87 -11.46 6.52
CA LEU A 122 -9.44 -10.12 6.60
C LEU A 122 -8.37 -9.06 6.33
N ALA A 123 -7.20 -9.19 6.96
CA ALA A 123 -6.07 -8.28 6.76
C ALA A 123 -5.65 -8.22 5.29
N GLU A 124 -5.43 -9.37 4.67
CA GLU A 124 -5.11 -9.45 3.24
C GLU A 124 -6.22 -8.85 2.37
N LYS A 125 -7.48 -9.19 2.66
CA LYS A 125 -8.64 -8.74 1.88
C LYS A 125 -8.83 -7.22 1.94
N ILE A 126 -8.55 -6.58 3.06
CA ILE A 126 -8.58 -5.11 3.20
C ILE A 126 -7.52 -4.47 2.30
N VAL A 127 -6.27 -4.95 2.32
CA VAL A 127 -5.21 -4.43 1.43
C VAL A 127 -5.59 -4.63 -0.04
N LYS A 128 -6.21 -5.77 -0.37
CA LYS A 128 -6.73 -6.06 -1.72
C LYS A 128 -7.87 -5.12 -2.15
N GLN A 129 -8.64 -4.53 -1.23
CA GLN A 129 -9.56 -3.45 -1.60
C GLN A 129 -8.81 -2.20 -2.09
N GLY A 130 -7.62 -1.92 -1.55
CA GLY A 130 -6.70 -0.91 -2.05
C GLY A 130 -6.38 -1.15 -3.53
N GLU A 131 -5.96 -2.37 -3.84
CA GLU A 131 -5.59 -2.80 -5.19
C GLU A 131 -6.75 -2.73 -6.20
N GLN A 132 -7.93 -3.18 -5.80
CA GLN A 132 -9.04 -3.45 -6.73
C GLN A 132 -10.09 -2.34 -6.76
N VAL A 133 -10.46 -1.82 -5.59
CA VAL A 133 -11.58 -0.88 -5.45
C VAL A 133 -11.05 0.54 -5.39
N VAL A 134 -10.13 0.84 -4.47
CA VAL A 134 -9.62 2.20 -4.24
C VAL A 134 -8.83 2.71 -5.44
N SER A 135 -8.09 1.84 -6.13
CA SER A 135 -7.35 2.16 -7.35
C SER A 135 -8.23 2.75 -8.47
N SER A 136 -9.53 2.42 -8.47
CA SER A 136 -10.50 2.93 -9.45
C SER A 136 -11.55 3.87 -8.82
N LYS A 137 -11.79 3.77 -7.52
CA LYS A 137 -12.75 4.58 -6.75
C LYS A 137 -12.09 5.10 -5.46
N PRO A 138 -11.23 6.13 -5.54
CA PRO A 138 -10.47 6.63 -4.40
C PRO A 138 -11.30 6.95 -3.15
N HIS A 139 -12.51 7.50 -3.33
CA HIS A 139 -13.40 7.88 -2.22
C HIS A 139 -13.88 6.69 -1.37
N ALA A 140 -13.86 5.45 -1.90
CA ALA A 140 -14.20 4.26 -1.13
C ALA A 140 -13.19 4.00 0.01
N ALA A 141 -11.98 4.53 -0.09
CA ALA A 141 -10.91 4.31 0.88
C ALA A 141 -11.31 4.72 2.30
N PHE A 142 -12.06 5.82 2.47
CA PHE A 142 -12.43 6.32 3.80
C PHE A 142 -13.45 5.43 4.52
N ALA A 143 -14.40 4.85 3.79
CA ALA A 143 -15.33 3.87 4.35
C ALA A 143 -14.61 2.59 4.81
N ILE A 144 -13.66 2.11 3.99
CA ILE A 144 -12.82 0.95 4.31
C ILE A 144 -11.91 1.27 5.51
N ALA A 145 -11.27 2.43 5.51
CA ALA A 145 -10.40 2.90 6.58
C ALA A 145 -11.14 3.00 7.92
N ALA A 146 -12.37 3.51 7.93
CA ALA A 146 -13.16 3.65 9.16
C ALA A 146 -13.46 2.29 9.81
N VAL A 147 -13.86 1.29 9.03
CA VAL A 147 -14.05 -0.08 9.52
C VAL A 147 -12.70 -0.67 9.99
N THR A 148 -11.63 -0.41 9.24
CA THR A 148 -10.29 -0.92 9.52
C THR A 148 -9.72 -0.37 10.83
N VAL A 149 -9.83 0.93 11.10
CA VAL A 149 -9.36 1.56 12.35
C VAL A 149 -10.10 0.99 13.56
N ALA A 150 -11.43 0.84 13.48
CA ALA A 150 -12.21 0.26 14.56
C ALA A 150 -11.81 -1.20 14.85
N LEU A 151 -11.63 -2.02 13.81
CA LEU A 151 -11.14 -3.40 13.97
C LEU A 151 -9.71 -3.47 14.49
N TRP A 152 -8.84 -2.54 14.09
CA TRP A 152 -7.46 -2.50 14.57
C TRP A 152 -7.40 -2.17 16.06
N ILE A 153 -8.19 -1.21 16.53
CA ILE A 153 -8.28 -0.88 17.96
C ILE A 153 -8.78 -2.08 18.77
N GLU A 154 -9.80 -2.79 18.27
CA GLU A 154 -10.37 -3.94 18.96
C GLU A 154 -9.45 -5.18 18.92
N PHE A 155 -8.75 -5.41 17.80
CA PHE A 155 -7.90 -6.57 17.57
C PHE A 155 -6.49 -6.14 17.15
N PRO A 156 -5.56 -5.85 18.09
CA PRO A 156 -4.20 -5.39 17.75
C PRO A 156 -3.41 -6.35 16.85
N ASP A 157 -3.64 -7.66 16.96
CA ASP A 157 -3.01 -8.67 16.11
C ASP A 157 -3.49 -8.59 14.65
N PHE A 158 -4.75 -8.21 14.40
CA PHE A 158 -5.23 -7.90 13.05
C PHE A 158 -4.43 -6.74 12.47
N GLY A 159 -4.13 -5.72 13.27
CA GLY A 159 -3.29 -4.59 12.87
C GLY A 159 -1.88 -4.97 12.45
N LYS A 160 -1.24 -5.92 13.15
CA LYS A 160 0.08 -6.46 12.79
C LYS A 160 0.03 -7.15 11.42
N LEU A 161 -0.97 -8.03 11.22
CA LEU A 161 -1.16 -8.73 9.95
C LEU A 161 -1.48 -7.74 8.82
N LEU A 162 -2.32 -6.75 9.08
CA LEU A 162 -2.67 -5.72 8.12
C LEU A 162 -1.44 -4.94 7.65
N LEU A 163 -0.58 -4.48 8.56
CA LEU A 163 0.68 -3.83 8.21
C LEU A 163 1.60 -4.75 7.39
N ALA A 164 1.73 -6.01 7.80
CA ALA A 164 2.54 -6.99 7.07
C ALA A 164 2.04 -7.19 5.63
N HIS A 165 0.73 -7.27 5.41
CA HIS A 165 0.16 -7.36 4.06
C HIS A 165 0.32 -6.07 3.26
N PHE A 166 0.17 -4.88 3.88
CA PHE A 166 0.46 -3.60 3.22
C PHE A 166 1.89 -3.56 2.71
N TYR A 167 2.85 -3.93 3.55
CA TYR A 167 4.26 -3.96 3.21
C TYR A 167 4.61 -5.01 2.15
N ARG A 168 3.99 -6.19 2.21
CA ARG A 168 4.18 -7.23 1.20
C ARG A 168 3.62 -6.84 -0.17
N LYS A 169 2.49 -6.11 -0.21
CA LYS A 169 1.82 -5.72 -1.48
C LYS A 169 2.32 -4.38 -2.04
N CYS A 170 2.76 -3.48 -1.17
CA CYS A 170 3.30 -2.17 -1.50
C CYS A 170 4.55 -1.91 -0.66
N PRO A 171 5.71 -2.46 -1.09
CA PRO A 171 6.96 -2.33 -0.33
C PRO A 171 7.40 -0.85 -0.21
N TYR A 172 6.94 0.03 -1.10
CA TYR A 172 7.21 1.47 -1.05
C TYR A 172 6.59 2.22 0.14
N LEU A 173 5.74 1.57 0.94
CA LEU A 173 5.28 2.07 2.23
C LEU A 173 6.33 1.92 3.34
N ILE A 174 7.43 1.22 3.06
CA ILE A 174 8.62 1.20 3.88
C ILE A 174 9.65 2.08 3.17
N PRO A 175 10.26 3.04 3.86
CA PRO A 175 11.27 3.90 3.28
C PRO A 175 12.62 3.15 3.17
N ALA A 176 12.67 2.11 2.34
CA ALA A 176 13.85 1.31 2.00
C ALA A 176 13.76 0.85 0.53
N TYR A 177 14.88 0.42 -0.03
CA TYR A 177 14.90 -0.27 -1.34
C TYR A 177 15.40 -1.68 -1.18
N TRP A 178 14.78 -2.58 -1.94
CA TRP A 178 15.21 -3.97 -2.05
C TRP A 178 16.12 -4.09 -3.25
N GLU A 179 17.24 -4.76 -3.03
CA GLU A 179 18.17 -5.18 -4.07
C GLU A 179 17.90 -6.66 -4.37
N LYS A 180 18.23 -7.05 -5.60
CA LYS A 180 18.09 -8.41 -6.06
C LYS A 180 19.24 -9.24 -5.48
N GLU A 181 18.90 -10.36 -4.84
CA GLU A 181 19.90 -11.30 -4.32
C GLU A 181 20.48 -12.13 -5.48
N GLU A 182 21.73 -12.61 -5.35
CA GLU A 182 22.45 -13.28 -6.45
C GLU A 182 21.75 -14.56 -6.94
N ASP A 183 21.12 -15.29 -6.02
CA ASP A 183 20.39 -16.53 -6.26
C ASP A 183 18.91 -16.30 -6.61
N GLN A 184 18.42 -15.07 -6.52
CA GLN A 184 17.02 -14.74 -6.76
C GLN A 184 16.74 -14.62 -8.26
N THR A 185 15.66 -15.24 -8.72
CA THR A 185 15.18 -15.06 -10.09
C THR A 185 14.63 -13.64 -10.31
N GLU A 186 14.54 -13.21 -11.57
CA GLU A 186 13.93 -11.92 -11.89
C GLU A 186 12.46 -11.85 -11.46
N GLU A 187 11.70 -12.93 -11.69
CA GLU A 187 10.29 -13.02 -11.28
C GLU A 187 10.11 -12.90 -9.76
N GLU A 188 10.93 -13.60 -8.97
CA GLU A 188 10.89 -13.49 -7.50
C GLU A 188 11.23 -12.07 -7.04
N PHE A 189 12.18 -11.41 -7.69
CA PHE A 189 12.56 -10.04 -7.35
C PHE A 189 11.45 -9.04 -7.69
N TYR A 190 10.83 -9.11 -8.87
CA TYR A 190 9.70 -8.24 -9.22
C TYR A 190 8.48 -8.50 -8.34
N LYS A 191 8.20 -9.76 -7.97
CA LYS A 191 7.18 -10.09 -6.97
C LYS A 191 7.50 -9.47 -5.61
N LYS A 192 8.77 -9.48 -5.17
CA LYS A 192 9.26 -8.81 -3.95
C LYS A 192 9.08 -7.29 -4.01
N LEU A 193 9.18 -6.69 -5.20
CA LEU A 193 8.84 -5.28 -5.46
C LEU A 193 7.32 -5.02 -5.58
N GLY A 194 6.50 -6.07 -5.48
CA GLY A 194 5.05 -5.98 -5.48
C GLY A 194 4.41 -6.04 -6.87
N PHE A 195 5.16 -6.38 -7.93
CA PHE A 195 4.60 -6.65 -9.26
C PHE A 195 3.83 -7.98 -9.29
N ILE A 196 2.91 -8.10 -10.24
CA ILE A 196 2.14 -9.32 -10.47
C ILE A 196 2.62 -9.95 -11.77
N TYR A 197 2.71 -11.27 -11.79
CA TYR A 197 2.86 -12.06 -13.01
C TYR A 197 1.52 -12.74 -13.34
N SER A 198 1.08 -12.63 -14.59
CA SER A 198 -0.14 -13.27 -15.09
C SER A 198 0.21 -14.10 -16.31
N GLY A 199 0.03 -15.42 -16.24
CA GLY A 199 0.41 -16.31 -17.35
C GLY A 199 1.90 -16.29 -17.69
N GLY A 200 2.77 -15.93 -16.74
CA GLY A 200 4.22 -15.78 -16.95
C GLY A 200 4.66 -14.40 -17.43
N GLU A 201 3.72 -13.48 -17.70
CA GLU A 201 4.03 -12.10 -18.12
C GLU A 201 3.96 -11.13 -16.95
N LEU A 202 4.92 -10.19 -16.92
CA LEU A 202 4.99 -9.11 -15.94
C LEU A 202 3.86 -8.09 -16.18
N GLU A 203 3.20 -7.65 -15.10
CA GLU A 203 2.17 -6.60 -15.14
C GLU A 203 2.68 -5.30 -15.80
N GLU A 204 1.84 -4.72 -16.65
CA GLU A 204 2.11 -3.45 -17.32
C GLU A 204 2.27 -2.29 -16.33
N ALA A 205 3.21 -1.38 -16.60
CA ALA A 205 3.63 -0.34 -15.66
C ALA A 205 2.47 0.57 -15.19
N ASN A 206 1.54 0.96 -16.07
CA ASN A 206 0.40 1.78 -15.66
C ASN A 206 -0.58 1.02 -14.76
N MET A 207 -0.83 -0.27 -15.03
CA MET A 207 -1.65 -1.12 -14.16
C MET A 207 -1.01 -1.26 -12.79
N PHE A 208 0.30 -1.50 -12.75
CA PHE A 208 1.09 -1.56 -11.53
C PHE A 208 0.98 -0.26 -10.73
N LEU A 209 1.27 0.89 -11.35
CA LEU A 209 1.22 2.20 -10.67
C LEU A 209 -0.19 2.55 -10.18
N LYS A 210 -1.22 2.21 -10.96
CA LYS A 210 -2.63 2.40 -10.55
C LYS A 210 -2.97 1.55 -9.32
N ARG A 211 -2.55 0.29 -9.29
CA ARG A 211 -2.77 -0.64 -8.17
C ARG A 211 -2.01 -0.18 -6.92
N GLN A 212 -0.73 0.14 -7.05
CA GLN A 212 0.10 0.67 -5.96
C GLN A 212 -0.48 1.96 -5.40
N GLY A 213 -0.90 2.89 -6.25
CA GLY A 213 -1.56 4.11 -5.82
C GLY A 213 -2.86 3.88 -5.03
N GLY A 214 -3.66 2.89 -5.43
CA GLY A 214 -4.83 2.47 -4.66
C GLY A 214 -4.50 1.97 -3.25
N ILE A 215 -3.44 1.17 -3.11
CA ILE A 215 -2.94 0.70 -1.80
C ILE A 215 -2.46 1.89 -0.95
N VAL A 216 -1.65 2.78 -1.51
CA VAL A 216 -1.10 3.96 -0.81
C VAL A 216 -2.22 4.90 -0.34
N LYS A 217 -3.24 5.12 -1.17
CA LYS A 217 -4.43 5.92 -0.78
C LYS A 217 -5.18 5.28 0.38
N LEU A 218 -5.36 3.96 0.37
CA LEU A 218 -6.02 3.26 1.48
C LEU A 218 -5.20 3.36 2.77
N TYR A 219 -3.90 3.09 2.71
CA TYR A 219 -2.98 3.22 3.85
C TYR A 219 -3.02 4.65 4.43
N SER A 220 -2.98 5.65 3.56
CA SER A 220 -3.05 7.07 3.93
C SER A 220 -4.43 7.45 4.50
N SER A 221 -5.50 6.82 4.01
CA SER A 221 -6.85 7.04 4.54
C SER A 221 -6.98 6.48 5.96
N ILE A 222 -6.36 5.33 6.26
CA ILE A 222 -6.31 4.78 7.63
C ILE A 222 -5.59 5.74 8.58
N ILE A 223 -4.52 6.41 8.14
CA ILE A 223 -3.77 7.38 8.95
C ILE A 223 -4.62 8.57 9.40
N VAL A 224 -5.49 9.09 8.52
CA VAL A 224 -6.26 10.33 8.75
C VAL A 224 -7.69 10.09 9.22
N THR A 225 -8.13 8.84 9.27
CA THR A 225 -9.49 8.51 9.71
C THR A 225 -9.60 8.64 11.22
N ASP A 226 -10.60 9.40 11.69
CA ASP A 226 -10.82 9.57 13.11
C ASP A 226 -11.23 8.26 13.81
N VAL A 227 -10.82 8.14 15.08
CA VAL A 227 -11.28 7.07 15.96
C VAL A 227 -12.79 7.26 16.22
N LYS A 228 -13.55 6.16 16.10
CA LYS A 228 -14.99 6.16 16.42
C LYS A 228 -15.23 6.75 17.81
N LYS A 229 -16.27 7.56 17.96
CA LYS A 229 -16.58 8.27 19.23
C LYS A 229 -16.62 7.34 20.45
N SER A 230 -17.23 6.16 20.30
CA SER A 230 -17.30 5.14 21.37
C SER A 230 -15.96 4.50 21.74
N MET A 231 -14.90 4.78 21.01
CA MET A 231 -13.54 4.24 21.18
C MET A 231 -12.51 5.34 21.46
N GLN A 232 -12.93 6.59 21.70
CA GLN A 232 -12.02 7.74 21.89
C GLN A 232 -11.07 7.61 23.10
N SER A 233 -11.34 6.69 24.04
CA SER A 233 -10.40 6.34 25.11
C SER A 233 -9.14 5.62 24.60
N HIS A 234 -9.14 5.12 23.37
CA HIS A 234 -8.02 4.42 22.74
C HIS A 234 -7.26 5.38 21.81
N ASN A 235 -5.94 5.19 21.74
CA ASN A 235 -5.11 5.92 20.79
C ASN A 235 -5.32 5.41 19.37
N HIS A 236 -5.24 6.32 18.39
CA HIS A 236 -5.25 5.93 16.99
C HIS A 236 -4.00 5.06 16.66
N PRO A 237 -4.14 3.90 16.01
CA PRO A 237 -3.05 2.92 15.86
C PRO A 237 -1.89 3.38 14.95
N MET A 238 -2.14 4.31 14.01
CA MET A 238 -1.10 4.90 13.14
C MET A 238 -0.96 6.42 13.32
N GLY A 239 -2.00 7.19 12.95
CA GLY A 239 -2.10 8.62 13.18
C GLY A 239 -1.11 9.46 12.37
N LEU A 240 -1.24 10.78 12.44
CA LEU A 240 -0.43 11.72 11.64
C LEU A 240 1.07 11.66 11.94
N GLY A 241 1.46 11.23 13.14
CA GLY A 241 2.87 11.04 13.49
C GLY A 241 3.58 9.94 12.69
N GLU A 242 2.87 8.90 12.27
CA GLU A 242 3.41 7.90 11.34
C GLU A 242 3.54 8.47 9.92
N CYS A 243 2.60 9.31 9.48
CA CYS A 243 2.70 10.00 8.19
C CYS A 243 3.89 10.94 8.11
N TRP A 244 4.10 11.77 9.15
CA TRP A 244 5.25 12.66 9.25
C TRP A 244 6.56 11.88 9.09
N ARG A 245 6.72 10.81 9.87
CA ARG A 245 7.93 9.98 9.83
C ARG A 245 8.11 9.30 8.47
N LEU A 246 7.02 8.85 7.83
CA LEU A 246 7.07 8.21 6.52
C LEU A 246 7.55 9.21 5.46
N LEU A 247 6.93 10.39 5.38
CA LEU A 247 7.32 11.42 4.43
C LEU A 247 8.76 11.86 4.62
N VAL A 248 9.20 12.12 5.86
CA VAL A 248 10.57 12.54 6.16
C VAL A 248 11.59 11.45 5.78
N ALA A 249 11.27 10.18 6.01
CA ALA A 249 12.15 9.09 5.64
C ALA A 249 12.17 8.87 4.12
N PHE A 250 11.01 8.97 3.46
CA PHE A 250 10.87 8.78 2.02
C PHE A 250 11.65 9.83 1.22
N VAL A 251 11.54 11.12 1.57
CA VAL A 251 12.23 12.22 0.84
C VAL A 251 13.75 12.22 1.03
N LYS A 252 14.26 11.38 1.93
CA LYS A 252 15.70 11.15 2.13
C LYS A 252 16.26 10.02 1.26
N LEU A 253 15.40 9.13 0.74
CA LEU A 253 15.82 8.09 -0.20
C LEU A 253 16.04 8.67 -1.58
N GLU A 254 16.97 8.11 -2.35
CA GLU A 254 17.10 8.47 -3.76
C GLU A 254 15.82 8.08 -4.53
N PRO A 255 15.13 8.96 -5.25
CA PRO A 255 13.84 8.61 -5.84
C PRO A 255 13.94 7.54 -6.93
N LYS A 256 12.85 6.80 -7.11
CA LYS A 256 12.55 5.96 -8.29
C LYS A 256 11.53 6.71 -9.14
N ALA A 257 11.67 6.77 -10.46
CA ALA A 257 10.92 7.66 -11.35
C ALA A 257 9.41 7.81 -11.06
N GLU A 258 8.55 7.07 -11.77
CA GLU A 258 7.09 7.21 -11.64
C GLU A 258 6.56 6.63 -10.31
N ILE A 259 7.33 5.75 -9.66
CA ILE A 259 6.98 5.16 -8.37
C ILE A 259 7.02 6.21 -7.26
N SER A 260 8.13 6.94 -7.11
CA SER A 260 8.23 7.99 -6.08
C SER A 260 7.23 9.10 -6.33
N ALA A 261 6.98 9.45 -7.60
CA ALA A 261 5.94 10.41 -7.94
C ALA A 261 4.55 9.96 -7.49
N THR A 262 4.18 8.70 -7.79
CA THR A 262 2.88 8.11 -7.43
C THR A 262 2.68 8.05 -5.91
N VAL A 263 3.64 7.45 -5.19
CA VAL A 263 3.54 7.27 -3.73
C VAL A 263 3.47 8.61 -3.03
N LEU A 264 4.34 9.56 -3.39
CA LEU A 264 4.38 10.87 -2.73
C LEU A 264 3.12 11.68 -3.00
N TYR A 265 2.65 11.73 -4.25
CA TYR A 265 1.40 12.41 -4.59
C TYR A 265 0.22 11.81 -3.81
N ASP A 266 0.07 10.49 -3.81
CA ASP A 266 -1.09 9.84 -3.19
C ASP A 266 -1.09 9.98 -1.66
N ILE A 267 0.08 10.00 -1.00
CA ILE A 267 0.16 10.33 0.42
C ILE A 267 -0.26 11.79 0.66
N LEU A 268 0.27 12.73 -0.12
CA LEU A 268 0.00 14.16 0.09
C LEU A 268 -1.45 14.55 -0.24
N ASP A 269 -2.04 13.96 -1.29
CA ASP A 269 -3.44 14.19 -1.69
C ASP A 269 -4.42 13.77 -0.59
N ILE A 270 -4.14 12.66 0.09
CA ILE A 270 -4.99 12.14 1.17
C ILE A 270 -4.69 12.82 2.51
N THR A 271 -3.43 13.08 2.83
CA THR A 271 -3.03 13.52 4.18
C THR A 271 -2.77 15.01 4.32
N GLY A 272 -2.64 15.74 3.21
CA GLY A 272 -2.12 17.11 3.18
C GLY A 272 -2.88 18.08 4.09
N ASP A 273 -4.20 18.12 4.02
CA ASP A 273 -5.03 18.99 4.87
C ASP A 273 -4.84 18.68 6.37
N ALA A 274 -4.90 17.41 6.76
CA ALA A 274 -4.70 16.99 8.14
C ALA A 274 -3.27 17.31 8.64
N MET A 275 -2.27 17.12 7.79
CA MET A 275 -0.87 17.42 8.10
C MET A 275 -0.61 18.93 8.25
N VAL A 276 -1.22 19.77 7.42
CA VAL A 276 -1.18 21.23 7.59
C VAL A 276 -1.79 21.64 8.92
N LYS A 277 -2.96 21.11 9.27
CA LYS A 277 -3.63 21.42 10.54
C LYS A 277 -2.79 21.03 11.76
N ALA A 278 -2.16 19.85 11.71
CA ALA A 278 -1.37 19.32 12.82
C ALA A 278 0.02 19.95 12.96
N TYR A 279 0.76 20.12 11.86
CA TYR A 279 2.18 20.51 11.89
C TYR A 279 2.46 21.92 11.35
N ARG A 280 1.45 22.59 10.78
CA ARG A 280 1.49 24.00 10.35
C ARG A 280 2.73 24.32 9.52
N ILE A 281 3.56 25.26 9.98
CA ILE A 281 4.75 25.73 9.28
C ILE A 281 5.79 24.62 9.08
N GLN A 282 5.86 23.62 9.95
CA GLN A 282 6.82 22.52 9.78
C GLN A 282 6.44 21.65 8.58
N PHE A 283 5.16 21.43 8.32
CA PHE A 283 4.72 20.72 7.13
C PHE A 283 4.97 21.53 5.85
N HIS A 284 4.77 22.86 5.88
CA HIS A 284 5.12 23.72 4.76
C HIS A 284 6.62 23.69 4.44
N LYS A 285 7.49 23.62 5.45
CA LYS A 285 8.93 23.42 5.24
C LYS A 285 9.23 22.08 4.59
N LEU A 286 8.53 21.01 4.99
CA LEU A 286 8.68 19.70 4.36
C LEU A 286 8.21 19.73 2.89
N LEU A 287 7.06 20.35 2.60
CA LEU A 287 6.59 20.58 1.23
C LEU A 287 7.61 21.37 0.41
N HIS A 288 8.22 22.40 0.99
CA HIS A 288 9.28 23.17 0.33
C HIS A 288 10.49 22.29 -0.02
N VAL A 289 10.95 21.44 0.90
CA VAL A 289 12.02 20.46 0.63
C VAL A 289 11.62 19.50 -0.49
N ILE A 290 10.38 19.01 -0.48
CA ILE A 290 9.84 18.16 -1.55
C ILE A 290 9.91 18.90 -2.89
N CYS A 291 9.41 20.14 -2.97
CA CYS A 291 9.37 20.92 -4.20
C CYS A 291 10.77 21.28 -4.72
N LYS A 292 11.67 21.74 -3.84
CA LYS A 292 12.95 22.34 -4.24
C LYS A 292 14.10 21.35 -4.29
N SER A 293 14.04 20.27 -3.54
CA SER A 293 15.14 19.31 -3.43
C SER A 293 14.78 17.92 -3.94
N TYR A 294 13.55 17.46 -3.74
CA TYR A 294 13.17 16.08 -4.07
C TYR A 294 12.58 15.94 -5.48
N LEU A 295 11.61 16.78 -5.85
CA LEU A 295 10.95 16.77 -7.16
C LEU A 295 11.95 16.88 -8.33
N PRO A 296 12.98 17.75 -8.31
CA PRO A 296 13.98 17.79 -9.38
C PRO A 296 14.70 16.46 -9.59
N LYS A 297 15.00 15.73 -8.50
CA LYS A 297 15.61 14.39 -8.59
C LYS A 297 14.66 13.36 -9.22
N ILE A 298 13.36 13.43 -8.92
CA ILE A 298 12.37 12.56 -9.57
C ILE A 298 12.33 12.85 -11.08
N VAL A 299 12.31 14.13 -11.48
CA VAL A 299 12.34 14.55 -12.90
C VAL A 299 13.58 14.01 -13.59
N GLU A 300 14.76 14.15 -12.97
CA GLU A 300 16.01 13.63 -13.51
C GLU A 300 15.99 12.12 -13.70
N LYS A 301 15.54 11.35 -12.70
CA LYS A 301 15.43 9.88 -12.79
C LYS A 301 14.46 9.44 -13.88
N THR A 302 13.30 10.09 -13.97
CA THR A 302 12.30 9.81 -15.01
C THR A 302 12.87 10.07 -16.40
N TYR A 303 13.62 11.17 -16.56
CA TYR A 303 14.28 11.47 -17.82
C TYR A 303 15.35 10.43 -18.19
N ILE A 304 16.18 10.00 -17.24
CA ILE A 304 17.20 8.97 -17.46
C ILE A 304 16.57 7.65 -17.92
N GLU A 305 15.49 7.19 -17.28
CA GLU A 305 14.80 5.96 -17.65
C GLU A 305 14.23 6.02 -19.08
N VAL A 306 13.60 7.15 -19.46
CA VAL A 306 13.09 7.36 -20.82
C VAL A 306 14.23 7.34 -21.84
N VAL A 307 15.36 7.99 -21.56
CA VAL A 307 16.51 7.97 -22.45
C VAL A 307 17.06 6.55 -22.61
N ASN A 308 17.23 5.81 -21.52
CA ASN A 308 17.74 4.43 -21.59
C ASN A 308 16.82 3.53 -22.44
N PHE A 309 15.51 3.62 -22.23
CA PHE A 309 14.53 2.89 -23.03
C PHE A 309 14.61 3.23 -24.53
N LEU A 310 14.76 4.52 -24.88
CA LEU A 310 14.92 4.94 -26.27
C LEU A 310 16.23 4.45 -26.89
N VAL A 311 17.32 4.40 -26.12
CA VAL A 311 18.61 3.87 -26.59
C VAL A 311 18.51 2.37 -26.86
N GLU A 312 17.89 1.60 -25.95
CA GLU A 312 17.70 0.15 -26.11
C GLU A 312 16.81 -0.19 -27.30
N THR A 313 15.74 0.57 -27.54
CA THR A 313 14.78 0.31 -28.63
C THR A 313 15.24 0.77 -30.01
N THR A 314 16.19 1.72 -30.10
CA THR A 314 16.62 2.27 -31.41
C THR A 314 17.87 1.62 -31.99
N CYS A 315 18.57 0.73 -31.27
CA CYS A 315 19.81 0.07 -31.69
C CYS A 315 20.87 1.04 -32.29
N LEU A 316 20.84 2.33 -31.94
CA LEU A 316 21.77 3.32 -32.47
C LEU A 316 23.09 3.29 -31.67
N PRO A 317 24.25 3.01 -32.30
CA PRO A 317 25.54 3.19 -31.64
C PRO A 317 25.78 4.69 -31.47
N LEU A 318 25.35 5.26 -30.36
CA LEU A 318 25.59 6.67 -30.05
C LEU A 318 27.06 6.84 -29.65
N HIS A 319 27.91 7.27 -30.58
CA HIS A 319 29.21 7.86 -30.26
C HIS A 319 29.03 8.91 -29.16
N LEU A 320 29.97 9.04 -28.21
CA LEU A 320 29.86 9.94 -27.03
C LEU A 320 29.34 11.35 -27.34
N GLY A 321 29.75 11.93 -28.48
CA GLY A 321 29.29 13.26 -28.91
C GLY A 321 27.81 13.29 -29.35
N LEU A 322 27.33 12.23 -29.99
CA LEU A 322 25.93 12.06 -30.38
C LEU A 322 25.06 11.70 -29.16
N PHE A 323 25.59 10.98 -28.17
CA PHE A 323 24.91 10.71 -26.90
C PHE A 323 24.64 12.01 -26.13
N VAL A 324 25.63 12.90 -25.97
CA VAL A 324 25.45 14.20 -25.30
C VAL A 324 24.50 15.11 -26.11
N TYR A 325 24.59 15.08 -27.44
CA TYR A 325 23.70 15.85 -28.31
C TYR A 325 22.25 15.33 -28.31
N VAL A 326 22.05 14.01 -28.35
CA VAL A 326 20.74 13.36 -28.23
C VAL A 326 20.18 13.55 -26.83
N GLN A 327 20.99 13.49 -25.77
CA GLN A 327 20.57 13.85 -24.42
C GLN A 327 20.18 15.33 -24.30
N SER A 328 20.92 16.27 -24.91
CA SER A 328 20.54 17.69 -24.86
C SER A 328 19.31 18.01 -25.72
N LYS A 329 19.17 17.36 -26.88
CA LYS A 329 18.01 17.47 -27.76
C LYS A 329 16.78 16.74 -27.22
N LEU A 330 16.92 15.58 -26.57
CA LEU A 330 15.82 14.89 -25.86
C LEU A 330 15.43 15.67 -24.61
N LYS A 331 16.35 16.30 -23.86
CA LYS A 331 16.00 17.24 -22.78
C LYS A 331 15.17 18.41 -23.30
N ALA A 332 15.36 18.79 -24.57
CA ALA A 332 14.62 19.87 -25.24
C ALA A 332 13.38 19.41 -26.06
N LYS A 333 13.30 18.13 -26.49
CA LYS A 333 12.21 17.54 -27.31
C LYS A 333 11.28 16.62 -26.54
N VAL A 334 11.68 16.10 -25.37
CA VAL A 334 10.75 15.61 -24.36
C VAL A 334 10.10 16.86 -23.78
N THR A 335 9.21 17.45 -24.57
CA THR A 335 8.25 18.39 -24.04
C THR A 335 7.43 17.67 -22.97
N PRO A 336 6.94 18.40 -21.95
CA PRO A 336 5.99 17.87 -20.96
C PRO A 336 4.73 17.22 -21.57
N ASP A 337 4.53 17.34 -22.89
CA ASP A 337 3.38 16.86 -23.64
C ASP A 337 3.32 15.33 -23.79
N GLY A 338 4.46 14.62 -23.83
CA GLY A 338 4.49 13.15 -23.76
C GLY A 338 4.33 12.59 -22.34
N MET A 339 4.52 13.45 -21.33
CA MET A 339 4.31 13.19 -19.90
C MET A 339 2.99 13.79 -19.38
N ARG A 340 2.13 14.32 -20.27
CA ARG A 340 0.84 14.90 -19.88
C ARG A 340 -0.03 13.83 -19.23
N GLY A 341 -0.32 14.01 -17.95
CA GLY A 341 -1.23 13.15 -17.19
C GLY A 341 -0.56 12.01 -16.41
N GLY A 342 0.76 11.80 -16.55
CA GLY A 342 1.51 10.80 -15.78
C GLY A 342 1.63 11.17 -14.28
N PRO A 343 2.04 10.22 -13.41
CA PRO A 343 2.24 10.48 -11.99
C PRO A 343 3.16 11.67 -11.67
N LEU A 344 4.29 11.84 -12.38
CA LEU A 344 5.16 13.00 -12.22
C LEU A 344 4.43 14.33 -12.48
N SER A 345 3.64 14.39 -13.56
CA SER A 345 2.86 15.58 -13.92
C SER A 345 1.82 15.93 -12.85
N ARG A 346 1.14 14.91 -12.29
CA ARG A 346 0.18 15.10 -11.19
C ARG A 346 0.84 15.63 -9.92
N LEU A 347 1.97 15.05 -9.51
CA LEU A 347 2.73 15.52 -8.34
C LEU A 347 3.18 16.97 -8.53
N LYS A 348 3.76 17.29 -9.70
CA LYS A 348 4.23 18.63 -10.03
C LYS A 348 3.09 19.64 -9.97
N THR A 349 1.98 19.38 -10.67
CA THR A 349 0.81 20.26 -10.71
C THR A 349 0.22 20.49 -9.30
N PHE A 350 0.15 19.43 -8.49
CA PHE A 350 -0.30 19.52 -7.10
C PHE A 350 0.58 20.46 -6.28
N LEU A 351 1.90 20.26 -6.32
CA LEU A 351 2.87 21.06 -5.57
C LEU A 351 2.94 22.52 -6.05
N GLU A 352 2.87 22.75 -7.36
CA GLU A 352 2.81 24.10 -7.96
C GLU A 352 1.57 24.84 -7.46
N SER A 353 0.40 24.20 -7.46
CA SER A 353 -0.82 24.83 -6.96
C SER A 353 -0.71 25.28 -5.50
N ILE A 354 -0.03 24.50 -4.66
CA ILE A 354 0.22 24.88 -3.26
C ILE A 354 1.20 26.05 -3.18
N ALA A 355 2.25 26.05 -4.01
CA ALA A 355 3.22 27.14 -4.07
C ALA A 355 2.58 28.47 -4.53
N GLU A 356 1.54 28.39 -5.38
CA GLU A 356 0.71 29.52 -5.81
C GLU A 356 -0.30 29.99 -4.74
N GLY A 357 -0.29 29.39 -3.55
CA GLY A 357 -1.13 29.78 -2.43
C GLY A 357 -2.46 29.03 -2.34
N LYS A 358 -2.68 27.99 -3.15
CA LYS A 358 -3.87 27.15 -3.01
C LYS A 358 -3.84 26.42 -1.67
N MET A 359 -4.89 26.59 -0.89
CA MET A 359 -5.05 25.85 0.37
C MET A 359 -5.31 24.36 0.10
N LEU A 360 -4.59 23.51 0.81
CA LEU A 360 -4.86 22.08 0.87
C LEU A 360 -6.25 21.85 1.47
N GLN A 361 -7.12 21.21 0.70
CA GLN A 361 -8.49 20.89 1.10
C GLN A 361 -8.57 19.49 1.68
N PRO A 362 -9.55 19.20 2.56
CA PRO A 362 -9.83 17.84 2.96
C PRO A 362 -10.02 16.93 1.73
N PRO A 363 -9.50 15.70 1.76
CA PRO A 363 -9.60 14.81 0.62
C PRO A 363 -11.07 14.49 0.33
N LYS A 364 -11.41 14.46 -0.96
CA LYS A 364 -12.77 14.12 -1.39
C LYS A 364 -13.16 12.73 -0.89
N GLY A 365 -14.35 12.62 -0.32
CA GLY A 365 -14.86 11.37 0.24
C GLY A 365 -14.47 11.11 1.69
N LEU A 366 -13.70 12.00 2.33
CA LEU A 366 -13.48 11.96 3.78
C LEU A 366 -14.83 11.93 4.49
N LEU A 367 -15.00 10.98 5.42
CA LEU A 367 -16.23 10.90 6.19
C LEU A 367 -16.36 12.14 7.09
N PRO A 368 -17.57 12.72 7.22
CA PRO A 368 -17.78 13.87 8.07
C PRO A 368 -17.48 13.53 9.54
N PRO A 369 -17.11 14.54 10.36
CA PRO A 369 -16.99 14.36 11.80
C PRO A 369 -18.27 13.74 12.38
N ASN A 370 -18.13 12.79 13.30
CA ASN A 370 -19.27 12.04 13.87
C ASN A 370 -20.10 11.25 12.86
N PHE A 371 -19.52 10.78 11.75
CA PHE A 371 -20.22 9.86 10.84
C PHE A 371 -20.73 8.59 11.54
N TRP A 372 -20.08 8.14 12.61
CA TRP A 372 -20.42 6.91 13.34
C TRP A 372 -21.57 7.03 14.32
#